data_AF-A0A963V9U7-F1
#
_entry.id   AF-A0A963V9U7-F1
#
_cell.length_a   1.000
_cell.length_b   1.000
_cell.length_c   1.000
_cell.angle_alpha   90.00
_cell.angle_beta   90.00
_cell.angle_gamma   90.00
#
_symmetry.space_group_name_H-M   'P 1'
#
loop_
_entity.id
_entity.type
_entity.pdbx_description
1 polymer ?
#
loop_
_entity_poly.entity_id
_entity_poly.type
_entity_poly.pdbx_seq_one_letter_code
_entity_poly.pdbx_strand_id
1 'polypeptide(L)' 'VDEAIKSAHHVTTLELVNNRLIPNAMEPRAAIGDYSMASDDYTLYTTSQNPHVIRLLMGAFVLGIPEHKLRVVAP' A
#
# COMPACT_ATOMS: atom_id res chain seq x y z
N VAL A 1 -15.13 -27.02 -21.45
CA VAL A 1 -15.54 -26.89 -20.03
C VAL A 1 -16.87 -27.57 -19.82
N ASP A 2 -17.91 -27.20 -20.56
CA ASP A 2 -19.27 -27.76 -20.38
C ASP A 2 -19.37 -29.29 -20.55
N GLU A 3 -18.78 -29.85 -21.61
CA GLU A 3 -18.74 -31.31 -21.81
C GLU A 3 -17.99 -32.05 -20.69
N ALA A 4 -16.96 -31.42 -20.11
CA ALA A 4 -16.19 -31.99 -19.01
C ALA A 4 -16.99 -31.97 -17.69
N ILE A 5 -17.79 -30.92 -17.46
CA ILE A 5 -18.68 -30.84 -16.29
C ILE A 5 -19.85 -31.83 -16.43
N LYS A 6 -20.42 -31.97 -17.63
CA LYS A 6 -21.53 -32.92 -17.90
C LYS A 6 -21.14 -34.39 -17.78
N SER A 7 -19.92 -34.74 -18.19
CA SER A 7 -19.40 -36.11 -18.14
C SER A 7 -18.78 -36.49 -16.79
N ALA A 8 -18.72 -35.57 -15.83
CA ALA A 8 -18.17 -35.83 -14.51
C ALA A 8 -19.07 -36.79 -13.71
N HIS A 9 -18.46 -37.75 -13.01
CA HIS A 9 -19.16 -38.65 -12.08
C HIS A 9 -19.89 -37.89 -10.97
N HIS A 10 -19.43 -36.69 -10.60
CA HIS A 10 -20.03 -35.87 -9.56
C HIS A 10 -19.76 -34.39 -9.81
N VAL A 11 -20.78 -33.56 -9.59
CA VAL A 11 -20.70 -32.10 -9.64
C VAL A 11 -21.24 -31.56 -8.32
N THR A 12 -20.45 -30.71 -7.65
CA THR A 12 -20.87 -30.00 -6.44
C THR A 12 -20.90 -28.52 -6.71
N THR A 13 -22.00 -27.87 -6.30
CA THR A 13 -22.11 -26.42 -6.24
C THR A 13 -22.00 -25.99 -4.79
N LEU A 14 -21.27 -24.91 -4.55
CA LEU A 14 -21.17 -24.28 -3.24
C LEU A 14 -21.46 -22.80 -3.39
N GLU A 15 -22.27 -22.28 -2.48
CA GLU A 15 -22.40 -20.84 -2.26
C GLU A 15 -21.47 -20.45 -1.12
N LEU A 16 -20.56 -19.50 -1.39
CA LEU A 16 -19.57 -19.05 -0.42
C LEU A 16 -19.78 -17.55 -0.14
N VAL A 17 -19.77 -17.20 1.14
CA VAL A 17 -19.73 -15.80 1.57
C VAL A 17 -18.27 -15.40 1.77
N ASN A 18 -17.79 -14.44 0.98
CA ASN A 18 -16.48 -13.84 1.18
C ASN A 18 -16.60 -12.67 2.17
N ASN A 19 -16.30 -12.92 3.44
CA ASN A 19 -16.39 -11.92 4.49
C ASN A 19 -15.36 -10.79 4.26
N ARG A 20 -15.78 -9.54 4.51
CA ARG A 20 -14.84 -8.41 4.51
C ARG A 20 -13.94 -8.52 5.73
N LEU A 21 -12.64 -8.47 5.49
CA LEU A 21 -11.63 -8.45 6.53
C LEU A 21 -10.90 -7.10 6.50
N ILE A 22 -10.46 -6.66 7.67
CA ILE A 22 -9.65 -5.45 7.84
C ILE A 22 -8.31 -5.87 8.46
N PRO A 23 -7.18 -5.41 7.93
CA PRO A 23 -5.89 -5.63 8.57
C PRO A 23 -5.83 -4.94 9.94
N ASN A 24 -5.62 -5.74 10.99
CA ASN A 24 -5.41 -5.26 12.36
C ASN A 24 -3.93 -5.44 12.73
N ALA A 25 -3.07 -4.63 12.10
CA ALA A 25 -1.63 -4.66 12.39
C ALA A 25 -1.36 -4.29 13.85
N MET A 26 -0.42 -5.00 14.48
CA MET A 26 -0.01 -4.70 15.86
C MET A 26 0.70 -3.34 15.97
N GLU A 27 1.43 -2.95 14.92
CA GLU A 27 1.94 -1.58 14.75
C GLU A 27 0.92 -0.76 13.95
N PRO A 28 0.33 0.30 14.54
CA PRO A 28 -0.60 1.18 13.83
C PRO A 28 0.09 2.05 12.78
N ARG A 29 -0.72 2.71 11.94
CA ARG A 29 -0.22 3.68 10.96
C ARG A 29 0.40 4.88 11.66
N ALA A 30 1.66 5.18 11.36
CA ALA A 30 2.37 6.36 11.84
C ALA A 30 3.16 7.06 10.72
N ALA A 31 3.38 8.36 10.90
CA ALA A 31 4.17 9.20 10.00
C ALA A 31 4.90 10.28 10.82
N ILE A 32 6.20 10.43 10.59
CA ILE A 32 7.05 11.47 11.18
C ILE A 32 7.74 12.21 10.04
N GLY A 33 7.44 13.50 9.91
CA GLY A 33 8.11 14.39 8.97
C GLY A 33 9.26 15.12 9.65
N ASP A 34 10.42 15.15 8.99
CA ASP A 34 11.60 15.91 9.38
C ASP A 34 11.99 16.84 8.22
N TYR A 35 12.29 18.09 8.55
CA TYR A 35 12.62 19.14 7.58
C TYR A 35 13.91 19.85 7.98
N SER A 36 14.85 19.88 7.05
CA SER A 36 16.13 20.58 7.19
C SER A 36 16.02 21.98 6.59
N MET A 37 15.96 23.02 7.44
CA MET A 37 16.02 24.42 6.96
C MET A 37 17.33 24.77 6.24
N ALA A 38 18.44 24.08 6.59
CA ALA A 38 19.76 24.39 6.04
C ALA A 38 19.93 23.92 4.60
N SER A 39 19.33 22.77 4.26
CA SER A 39 19.44 22.17 2.93
C SER A 39 18.13 22.20 2.14
N ASP A 40 17.02 22.63 2.75
CA ASP A 40 15.67 22.58 2.22
C ASP A 40 15.31 21.17 1.73
N ASP A 41 15.62 20.16 2.55
CA ASP A 41 15.33 18.76 2.29
C ASP A 41 14.32 18.21 3.30
N TYR A 42 13.53 17.25 2.84
CA TYR A 42 12.42 16.64 3.58
C TYR A 42 12.69 15.15 3.77
N THR A 43 12.49 14.63 4.98
CA THR A 43 12.50 13.19 5.25
C THR A 43 11.17 12.78 5.89
N LEU A 44 10.53 11.77 5.32
CA LEU A 44 9.32 11.16 5.86
C LEU A 44 9.63 9.73 6.33
N TYR A 45 9.49 9.49 7.62
CA TYR A 45 9.49 8.15 8.21
C TYR A 45 8.06 7.67 8.32
N THR A 46 7.73 6.50 7.77
CA THR A 46 6.34 6.00 7.80
C THR A 46 6.27 4.48 7.77
N THR A 47 5.28 3.93 8.48
CA THR A 47 4.98 2.49 8.57
C THR A 47 4.25 2.04 7.29
N SER A 48 4.97 1.98 6.16
CA SER A 48 4.40 1.65 4.85
C SER A 48 5.23 0.63 4.09
N GLN A 49 4.54 -0.27 3.39
CA GLN A 49 5.17 -1.24 2.49
C GLN A 49 5.54 -0.64 1.12
N ASN A 50 5.06 0.57 0.81
CA ASN A 50 5.22 1.20 -0.52
C ASN A 50 5.90 2.57 -0.43
N PRO A 51 7.16 2.66 0.06
CA PRO A 51 7.84 3.95 0.24
C PRO A 51 8.03 4.72 -1.08
N HIS A 52 8.23 4.02 -2.19
CA HIS A 52 8.40 4.64 -3.52
C HIS A 52 7.11 5.31 -4.03
N VAL A 53 5.96 4.66 -3.85
CA VAL A 53 4.67 5.23 -4.23
C VAL A 53 4.35 6.45 -3.37
N ILE A 54 4.62 6.36 -2.06
CA ILE A 54 4.45 7.50 -1.15
C ILE A 54 5.34 8.66 -1.58
N ARG A 55 6.61 8.41 -1.95
CA ARG A 55 7.51 9.47 -2.41
C ARG A 55 6.96 10.21 -3.63
N LEU A 56 6.45 9.47 -4.62
CA LEU A 56 5.81 10.06 -5.80
C LEU A 56 4.58 10.89 -5.41
N LEU A 57 3.67 10.31 -4.63
CA LEU A 57 2.42 10.98 -4.25
C LEU A 57 2.68 12.24 -3.43
N MET A 58 3.54 12.13 -2.42
CA MET A 58 3.87 13.24 -1.53
C MET A 58 4.65 14.33 -2.26
N GLY A 59 5.66 13.96 -3.07
CA GLY A 59 6.46 14.92 -3.83
C GLY A 59 5.62 15.64 -4.89
N ALA A 60 5.03 14.89 -5.82
CA ALA A 60 4.42 15.47 -7.02
C ALA A 60 3.01 16.05 -6.79
N PHE A 61 2.19 15.44 -5.93
CA PHE A 61 0.76 15.74 -5.86
C PHE A 61 0.30 16.39 -4.56
N VAL A 62 1.09 16.30 -3.48
CA VAL A 62 0.73 16.90 -2.17
C VAL A 62 1.57 18.13 -1.87
N LEU A 63 2.90 17.97 -1.84
CA LEU A 63 3.82 19.05 -1.46
C LEU A 63 4.25 19.90 -2.65
N GLY A 64 4.18 19.37 -3.87
CA GLY A 64 4.62 20.06 -5.08
C GLY A 64 6.13 20.32 -5.12
N ILE A 65 6.93 19.43 -4.52
CA ILE A 65 8.39 19.55 -4.44
C ILE A 65 9.09 18.56 -5.38
N PRO A 66 10.30 18.88 -5.87
CA PRO A 66 11.09 17.94 -6.65
C PRO A 66 11.34 16.63 -5.89
N GLU A 67 11.24 15.49 -6.56
CA GLU A 67 11.36 14.18 -5.91
C GLU A 67 12.71 13.98 -5.19
N HIS A 68 13.78 14.57 -5.72
CA HIS A 68 15.11 14.51 -5.11
C HIS A 68 15.22 15.27 -3.78
N LYS A 69 14.27 16.16 -3.47
CA LYS A 69 14.17 16.89 -2.19
C LYS A 69 13.46 16.11 -1.09
N LEU A 70 12.78 15.02 -1.45
CA LEU A 70 12.05 14.19 -0.51
C LEU A 70 12.70 12.82 -0.38
N ARG A 71 13.06 12.44 0.85
CA ARG A 71 13.44 11.07 1.22
C ARG A 71 12.28 10.42 1.97
N VAL A 72 11.93 9.18 1.62
CA VAL A 72 10.95 8.38 2.36
C VAL A 72 11.64 7.14 2.92
N VAL A 73 11.46 6.88 4.21
CA VAL A 73 12.04 5.74 4.93
C VAL A 73 10.91 4.91 5.52
N ALA A 74 10.89 3.63 5.18
CA ALA A 74 10.07 2.61 5.84
C ALA A 74 11.00 1.76 6.73
N PRO A 75 10.75 1.67 8.05
CA PRO A 75 11.51 0.83 8.96
C PRO A 75 11.19 -0.66 8.82
#